data_AF-A0A2S6GMA9-F1
#
_entry.id   AF-A0A2S6GMA9-F1
#
_cell.length_a   1.000
_cell.length_b   1.000
_cell.length_c   1.000
_cell.angle_alpha   90.00
_cell.angle_beta   90.00
_cell.angle_gamma   90.00
#
_symmetry.space_group_name_H-M   'P 1'
#
loop_
_entity.id
_entity.type
_entity.pdbx_description
1 polymer ?
#
loop_
_entity_poly.entity_id
_entity_poly.type
_entity_poly.pdbx_seq_one_letter_code
_entity_poly.pdbx_strand_id
1 'polypeptide(L)'
;MIDSAALRADRSWQLTWTDGRLDEAVFRLDPDTAADRRDLVERLGADPTDPERWESALVEAVLTDPASADLRRLELRLTDFHHSASRAAAALAAHRRDRLTTLYFGHDFEFLYEDAHTSTGGRFDPLSRLHEGFADDIRHGLWAALPALRELTAEGGLLFDEIGGAALTDLRLRGAVLADGAVFPHEAPGVVSLVVDSGTDVFGVACPVDHLAELGPRGWPALRHLDLSRAEFDPSDLATVRALAESRIVPQLATLTLGALRVNDHEADDPIGALTALAPAFAHLTLTVAGETNVDGAARALSGVDR
;
A
#
# COMPACT_ATOMS: atom_id res chain seq x y z
N MET A 1 30.20 0.12 -7.40
CA MET A 1 30.52 0.47 -6.00
C MET A 1 29.95 1.84 -5.76
N ILE A 2 28.86 1.84 -5.01
CA ILE A 2 28.05 2.99 -4.64
C ILE A 2 28.88 4.11 -3.98
N ASP A 3 28.73 5.35 -4.45
CA ASP A 3 29.23 6.53 -3.74
C ASP A 3 28.29 6.88 -2.58
N SER A 4 28.35 6.04 -1.53
CA SER A 4 27.55 6.20 -0.31
C SER A 4 27.87 7.49 0.45
N ALA A 5 28.99 8.17 0.16
CA ALA A 5 29.30 9.46 0.74
C ALA A 5 28.52 10.57 0.03
N ALA A 6 28.52 10.59 -1.31
CA ALA A 6 27.76 11.58 -2.07
C ALA A 6 26.24 11.38 -1.96
N LEU A 7 25.74 10.14 -1.94
CA LEU A 7 24.30 9.87 -1.72
C LEU A 7 23.82 10.28 -0.32
N ARG A 8 24.67 10.17 0.71
CA ARG A 8 24.38 10.73 2.04
C ARG A 8 24.46 12.26 2.07
N ALA A 9 25.32 12.87 1.25
CA ALA A 9 25.44 14.32 1.14
C ALA A 9 24.25 14.97 0.41
N ASP A 10 23.63 14.26 -0.53
CA ASP A 10 22.32 14.62 -1.13
C ASP A 10 21.17 14.57 -0.11
N ARG A 11 21.36 13.83 1.00
CA ARG A 11 20.43 13.63 2.12
C ARG A 11 19.17 12.81 1.80
N SER A 12 18.87 12.52 0.52
CA SER A 12 17.71 11.69 0.16
C SER A 12 17.80 10.23 0.60
N TRP A 13 18.99 9.74 0.99
CA TRP A 13 19.23 8.37 1.41
C TRP A 13 19.73 8.27 2.86
N GLN A 14 18.98 7.53 3.68
CA GLN A 14 19.44 7.04 4.98
C GLN A 14 19.86 5.57 4.83
N LEU A 15 21.12 5.26 5.12
CA LEU A 15 21.74 3.96 4.85
C LEU A 15 22.36 3.38 6.12
N THR A 16 21.76 2.30 6.64
CA THR A 16 22.18 1.56 7.83
C THR A 16 23.04 0.35 7.45
N TRP A 17 24.22 0.24 8.06
CA TRP A 17 25.19 -0.80 7.74
C TRP A 17 25.47 -1.70 8.95
N THR A 18 25.39 -3.01 8.74
CA THR A 18 25.65 -4.05 9.73
C THR A 18 26.73 -4.98 9.19
N ASP A 19 27.79 -5.21 9.97
CA ASP A 19 28.94 -6.07 9.59
C ASP A 19 29.54 -5.81 8.19
N GLY A 20 29.56 -4.53 7.79
CA GLY A 20 30.10 -4.09 6.49
C GLY A 20 29.16 -4.27 5.29
N ARG A 21 27.88 -4.61 5.51
CA ARG A 21 26.84 -4.76 4.49
C ARG A 21 25.71 -3.74 4.72
N LEU A 22 25.00 -3.37 3.65
CA LEU A 22 23.81 -2.53 3.78
C LEU A 22 22.63 -3.40 4.23
N ASP A 23 22.14 -3.18 5.45
CA ASP A 23 21.07 -4.00 6.07
C ASP A 23 19.70 -3.31 5.94
N GLU A 24 19.67 -1.99 6.08
CA GLU A 24 18.45 -1.19 5.94
C GLU A 24 18.72 0.08 5.13
N ALA A 25 17.76 0.47 4.28
CA ALA A 25 17.83 1.70 3.51
C ALA A 25 16.46 2.39 3.45
N VAL A 26 16.44 3.72 3.62
CA VAL A 26 15.26 4.57 3.50
C VAL A 26 15.56 5.67 2.49
N PHE A 27 14.75 5.75 1.44
CA PHE A 27 14.76 6.82 0.45
C PHE A 27 13.58 7.77 0.69
N ARG A 28 13.86 9.07 0.68
CA ARG A 28 12.88 10.16 0.55
C ARG A 28 13.60 11.31 -0.13
N LEU A 29 13.15 11.75 -1.30
CA LEU A 29 13.81 12.84 -2.02
C LEU A 29 13.86 14.12 -1.16
N ASP A 30 15.06 14.69 -1.01
CA ASP A 30 15.26 15.94 -0.30
C ASP A 30 15.09 17.13 -1.28
N PRO A 31 14.14 18.05 -1.05
CA PRO A 31 13.88 19.15 -1.96
C PRO A 31 14.96 20.25 -1.91
N ASP A 32 15.65 20.44 -0.77
CA ASP A 32 16.60 21.54 -0.61
C ASP A 32 17.92 21.29 -1.38
N THR A 33 18.26 20.03 -1.65
CA THR A 33 19.51 19.64 -2.33
C THR A 33 19.37 19.57 -3.86
N ALA A 34 18.21 19.96 -4.41
CA ALA A 34 17.95 19.95 -5.85
C ALA A 34 18.97 20.77 -6.68
N ALA A 35 19.53 21.85 -6.12
CA ALA A 35 20.54 22.66 -6.82
C ALA A 35 21.87 21.91 -7.05
N ASP A 36 22.31 21.10 -6.08
CA ASP A 36 23.59 20.39 -6.10
C ASP A 36 23.46 18.95 -6.67
N ARG A 37 22.24 18.44 -6.75
CA ARG A 37 21.91 17.08 -7.24
C ARG A 37 22.35 16.82 -8.68
N ARG A 38 22.38 17.86 -9.53
CA ARG A 38 22.77 17.75 -10.95
C ARG A 38 24.11 17.04 -11.12
N ASP A 39 25.14 17.49 -10.40
CA ASP A 39 26.50 16.95 -10.50
C ASP A 39 26.57 15.51 -9.97
N LEU A 40 25.73 15.14 -9.01
CA LEU A 40 25.62 13.77 -8.52
C LEU A 40 24.99 12.86 -9.58
N VAL A 41 23.90 13.28 -10.20
CA VAL A 41 23.22 12.52 -11.27
C VAL A 41 24.14 12.30 -12.47
N GLU A 42 24.92 13.31 -12.87
CA GLU A 42 25.94 13.18 -13.92
C GLU A 42 27.02 12.16 -13.54
N ARG A 43 27.52 12.18 -12.29
CA ARG A 43 28.47 11.16 -11.78
C ARG A 43 27.89 9.75 -11.72
N LEU A 44 26.57 9.62 -11.54
CA LEU A 44 25.85 8.35 -11.58
C LEU A 44 25.58 7.86 -13.01
N GLY A 45 25.90 8.65 -14.04
CA GLY A 45 25.77 8.27 -15.45
C GLY A 45 24.37 8.46 -16.04
N ALA A 46 23.48 9.19 -15.35
CA ALA A 46 22.17 9.58 -15.85
C ALA A 46 22.20 11.00 -16.44
N ASP A 47 21.15 11.39 -17.19
CA ASP A 47 21.09 12.68 -17.88
C ASP A 47 20.91 13.85 -16.88
N PRO A 48 21.89 14.76 -16.72
CA PRO A 48 21.78 15.89 -15.81
C PRO A 48 20.93 17.03 -16.39
N THR A 49 20.41 16.92 -17.61
CA THR A 49 19.53 17.92 -18.24
C THR A 49 18.04 17.61 -18.10
N ASP A 50 17.68 16.42 -17.61
CA ASP A 50 16.30 15.97 -17.36
C ASP A 50 16.07 15.71 -15.85
N PRO A 51 15.58 16.72 -15.08
CA PRO A 51 15.43 16.60 -13.64
C PRO A 51 14.31 15.66 -13.17
N GLU A 52 13.38 15.28 -14.06
CA GLU A 52 12.32 14.30 -13.77
C GLU A 52 12.92 12.90 -13.56
N ARG A 53 14.07 12.61 -14.20
CA ARG A 53 14.79 11.33 -14.04
C ARG A 53 15.70 11.25 -12.82
N TRP A 54 15.97 12.38 -12.15
CA TRP A 54 17.01 12.44 -11.11
C TRP A 54 16.70 11.54 -9.91
N GLU A 55 15.44 11.49 -9.47
CA GLU A 55 15.01 10.57 -8.41
C GLU A 55 15.28 9.11 -8.79
N SER A 56 14.87 8.68 -9.98
CA SER A 56 15.11 7.32 -10.47
C SER A 56 16.61 6.95 -10.49
N ALA A 57 17.49 7.89 -10.86
CA ALA A 57 18.94 7.67 -10.89
C ALA A 57 19.53 7.49 -9.48
N LEU A 58 19.07 8.28 -8.49
CA LEU A 58 19.44 8.09 -7.09
C LEU A 58 18.97 6.74 -6.54
N VAL A 59 17.79 6.26 -6.97
CA VAL A 59 17.24 4.98 -6.52
C VAL A 59 18.00 3.79 -7.15
N GLU A 60 18.20 3.82 -8.47
CA GLU A 60 18.96 2.79 -9.20
C GLU A 60 20.39 2.64 -8.67
N ALA A 61 21.06 3.74 -8.34
CA ALA A 61 22.43 3.75 -7.82
C ALA A 61 22.60 2.97 -6.50
N VAL A 62 21.55 2.87 -5.67
CA VAL A 62 21.53 1.96 -4.50
C VAL A 62 21.15 0.55 -4.92
N LEU A 63 19.99 0.40 -5.57
CA LEU A 63 19.35 -0.91 -5.73
C LEU A 63 20.05 -1.85 -6.71
N THR A 64 20.88 -1.31 -7.60
CA THR A 64 21.73 -2.07 -8.53
C THR A 64 23.16 -2.29 -8.02
N ASP A 65 23.58 -1.66 -6.92
CA ASP A 65 24.91 -1.95 -6.36
C ASP A 65 24.88 -3.28 -5.57
N PRO A 66 25.87 -4.16 -5.74
CA PRO A 66 25.93 -5.44 -5.04
C PRO A 66 25.87 -5.35 -3.51
N ALA A 67 26.25 -4.21 -2.90
CA ALA A 67 26.13 -4.01 -1.46
C ALA A 67 24.66 -4.03 -0.97
N SER A 68 23.69 -3.75 -1.86
CA SER A 68 22.25 -3.77 -1.56
C SER A 68 21.61 -5.16 -1.65
N ALA A 69 22.33 -6.19 -2.13
CA ALA A 69 21.78 -7.53 -2.28
C ALA A 69 21.40 -8.20 -0.93
N ASP A 70 22.07 -7.78 0.15
CA ASP A 70 21.84 -8.25 1.52
C ASP A 70 20.76 -7.44 2.28
N LEU A 71 20.14 -6.42 1.67
CA LEU A 71 19.10 -5.60 2.29
C LEU A 71 18.01 -6.46 2.93
N ARG A 72 17.69 -6.15 4.18
CA ARG A 72 16.65 -6.81 4.97
C ARG A 72 15.39 -5.96 5.08
N ARG A 73 15.54 -4.64 5.14
CA ARG A 73 14.46 -3.65 5.12
C ARG A 73 14.72 -2.56 4.08
N LEU A 74 13.71 -2.21 3.29
CA LEU A 74 13.76 -1.11 2.34
C LEU A 74 12.49 -0.26 2.47
N GLU A 75 12.65 1.05 2.46
CA GLU A 75 11.56 2.02 2.38
C GLU A 75 11.83 3.00 1.25
N LEU A 76 10.98 3.02 0.23
CA LEU A 76 11.04 3.96 -0.89
C LEU A 76 9.84 4.90 -0.82
N ARG A 77 10.08 6.15 -0.40
CA ARG A 77 9.14 7.27 -0.52
C ARG A 77 9.52 8.07 -1.76
N LEU A 78 8.83 7.76 -2.86
CA LEU A 78 9.03 8.37 -4.17
C LEU A 78 8.20 9.66 -4.27
N THR A 79 8.63 10.55 -5.16
CA THR A 79 7.92 11.79 -5.54
C THR A 79 7.34 11.70 -6.95
N ASP A 80 7.52 10.57 -7.64
CA ASP A 80 6.95 10.34 -8.96
C ASP A 80 6.60 8.85 -9.20
N PHE A 81 5.34 8.56 -9.54
CA PHE A 81 4.91 7.20 -9.91
C PHE A 81 5.15 6.83 -11.38
N HIS A 82 5.09 7.78 -12.33
CA HIS A 82 5.19 7.48 -13.77
C HIS A 82 6.66 7.34 -14.25
N HIS A 83 7.63 7.84 -13.48
CA HIS A 83 9.05 7.68 -13.79
C HIS A 83 9.84 6.93 -12.72
N SER A 84 9.72 7.31 -11.44
CA SER A 84 10.56 6.69 -10.41
C SER A 84 10.06 5.32 -9.95
N ALA A 85 8.75 5.10 -9.84
CA ALA A 85 8.23 3.82 -9.33
C ALA A 85 8.52 2.64 -10.27
N SER A 86 8.22 2.77 -11.57
CA SER A 86 8.55 1.73 -12.56
C SER A 86 10.06 1.41 -12.58
N ARG A 87 10.92 2.43 -12.53
CA ARG A 87 12.39 2.26 -12.52
C ARG A 87 12.92 1.68 -11.21
N ALA A 88 12.38 2.10 -10.07
CA ALA A 88 12.67 1.50 -8.78
C ALA A 88 12.28 0.01 -8.75
N ALA A 89 11.13 -0.35 -9.30
CA ALA A 89 10.71 -1.74 -9.43
C ALA A 89 11.57 -2.56 -10.39
N ALA A 90 12.02 -1.98 -11.51
CA ALA A 90 12.98 -2.63 -12.40
C ALA A 90 14.34 -2.85 -11.71
N ALA A 91 14.83 -1.87 -10.95
CA ALA A 91 16.04 -2.00 -10.13
C ALA A 91 15.86 -3.00 -8.97
N LEU A 92 14.64 -3.16 -8.46
CA LEU A 92 14.32 -4.26 -7.56
C LEU A 92 14.34 -5.62 -8.30
N ALA A 93 13.71 -5.74 -9.46
CA ALA A 93 13.67 -6.97 -10.25
C ALA A 93 15.05 -7.42 -10.76
N ALA A 94 16.00 -6.50 -10.96
CA ALA A 94 17.34 -6.77 -11.50
C ALA A 94 18.15 -7.80 -10.70
N HIS A 95 17.92 -7.90 -9.37
CA HIS A 95 18.64 -8.81 -8.49
C HIS A 95 17.70 -9.49 -7.50
N ARG A 96 17.82 -10.82 -7.39
CA ARG A 96 17.14 -11.61 -6.36
C ARG A 96 17.65 -11.21 -4.97
N ARG A 97 16.77 -10.73 -4.10
CA ARG A 97 17.05 -10.37 -2.70
C ARG A 97 16.49 -11.43 -1.77
N ASP A 98 17.29 -12.47 -1.52
CA ASP A 98 16.98 -13.57 -0.60
C ASP A 98 16.87 -13.16 0.88
N ARG A 99 17.07 -11.88 1.21
CA ARG A 99 17.04 -11.34 2.58
C ARG A 99 16.03 -10.22 2.82
N LEU A 100 15.45 -9.61 1.79
CA LEU A 100 14.52 -8.50 1.97
C LEU A 100 13.19 -9.03 2.52
N THR A 101 12.93 -8.79 3.81
CA THR A 101 11.71 -9.25 4.50
C THR A 101 10.65 -8.18 4.59
N THR A 102 11.04 -6.90 4.60
CA THR A 102 10.14 -5.76 4.77
C THR A 102 10.37 -4.75 3.65
N LEU A 103 9.31 -4.44 2.90
CA LEU A 103 9.30 -3.41 1.87
C LEU A 103 8.18 -2.40 2.16
N TYR A 104 8.54 -1.13 2.28
CA TYR A 104 7.62 -0.04 1.99
C TYR A 104 7.96 0.50 0.60
N PHE A 105 6.96 0.59 -0.26
CA PHE A 105 7.08 1.10 -1.62
C PHE A 105 5.91 2.03 -1.86
N GLY A 106 6.16 3.33 -2.04
CA GLY A 106 5.08 4.29 -2.01
C GLY A 106 5.39 5.68 -2.56
N HIS A 107 4.32 6.36 -2.92
CA HIS A 107 4.27 7.79 -3.20
C HIS A 107 3.37 8.45 -2.14
N ASP A 108 3.90 9.44 -1.42
CA ASP A 108 3.27 10.10 -0.25
C ASP A 108 2.13 11.04 -0.73
N PHE A 109 0.99 10.47 -1.11
CA PHE A 109 -0.14 11.19 -1.72
C PHE A 109 -1.48 10.58 -1.34
N GLU A 110 -2.42 11.44 -0.94
CA GLU A 110 -3.67 11.02 -0.29
C GLU A 110 -4.74 10.62 -1.32
N PHE A 111 -4.81 11.29 -2.48
CA PHE A 111 -6.09 11.41 -3.20
C PHE A 111 -6.13 11.21 -4.74
N LEU A 112 -5.00 11.13 -5.45
CA LEU A 112 -4.90 11.06 -6.94
C LEU A 112 -5.46 12.25 -7.76
N TYR A 113 -6.56 12.92 -7.38
CA TYR A 113 -7.09 14.11 -8.07
C TYR A 113 -6.49 15.44 -7.56
N GLU A 114 -5.69 15.40 -6.49
CA GLU A 114 -4.95 16.56 -5.99
C GLU A 114 -3.85 16.99 -6.96
N ASP A 115 -3.28 18.18 -6.75
CA ASP A 115 -2.11 18.63 -7.50
C ASP A 115 -0.86 17.83 -7.09
N ALA A 116 -0.48 16.83 -7.90
CA ALA A 116 0.78 16.13 -7.72
C ALA A 116 1.96 16.94 -8.27
N HIS A 117 3.14 16.71 -7.70
CA HIS A 117 4.39 17.38 -8.08
C HIS A 117 5.44 16.35 -8.44
N THR A 118 6.09 16.47 -9.60
CA THR A 118 7.24 15.61 -9.96
C THR A 118 8.43 15.88 -9.05
N SER A 119 9.49 15.08 -9.15
CA SER A 119 10.78 15.28 -8.46
C SER A 119 11.43 16.67 -8.66
N THR A 120 10.90 17.45 -9.59
CA THR A 120 11.33 18.83 -9.94
C THR A 120 10.51 19.93 -9.25
N GLY A 121 9.42 19.56 -8.57
CA GLY A 121 8.38 20.47 -8.09
C GLY A 121 7.38 20.92 -9.17
N GLY A 122 7.54 20.49 -10.43
CA GLY A 122 6.59 20.73 -11.51
C GLY A 122 5.25 20.04 -11.26
N ARG A 123 4.13 20.76 -11.41
CA ARG A 123 2.79 20.21 -11.26
C ARG A 123 2.43 19.29 -12.42
N PHE A 124 1.74 18.19 -12.13
CA PHE A 124 1.12 17.32 -13.11
C PHE A 124 -0.23 16.79 -12.62
N ASP A 125 -1.06 16.32 -13.55
CA ASP A 125 -2.32 15.63 -13.28
C ASP A 125 -2.07 14.12 -13.27
N PRO A 126 -2.18 13.41 -12.12
CA PRO A 126 -2.02 11.96 -12.06
C PRO A 126 -2.97 11.19 -12.96
N LEU A 127 -4.21 11.68 -13.15
CA LEU A 127 -5.22 11.02 -13.97
C LEU A 127 -4.78 10.96 -15.45
N SER A 128 -4.03 11.96 -15.90
CA SER A 128 -3.44 11.98 -17.25
C SER A 128 -2.34 10.92 -17.45
N ARG A 129 -1.78 10.35 -16.37
CA ARG A 129 -0.66 9.41 -16.37
C ARG A 129 -1.01 8.01 -15.85
N LEU A 130 -2.28 7.69 -15.60
CA LEU A 130 -2.72 6.35 -15.12
C LEU A 130 -2.30 5.18 -16.02
N HIS A 131 -2.04 5.45 -17.30
CA HIS A 131 -1.58 4.45 -18.27
C HIS A 131 -0.04 4.37 -18.38
N GLU A 132 0.69 5.19 -17.63
CA GLU A 132 2.16 5.26 -17.59
C GLU A 132 2.73 4.67 -16.28
N GLY A 133 1.91 3.90 -15.55
CA GLY A 133 2.30 3.09 -14.39
C GLY A 133 2.91 1.72 -14.76
N PHE A 134 2.72 0.70 -13.90
CA PHE A 134 3.35 -0.62 -13.99
C PHE A 134 2.74 -1.53 -15.09
N ALA A 135 2.80 -1.11 -16.35
CA ALA A 135 2.55 -2.00 -17.48
C ALA A 135 3.75 -2.94 -17.75
N ASP A 136 3.44 -4.13 -18.27
CA ASP A 136 4.37 -5.13 -18.85
C ASP A 136 5.32 -5.91 -17.90
N ASP A 137 6.20 -6.73 -18.49
CA ASP A 137 6.96 -7.88 -17.95
C ASP A 137 7.71 -7.68 -16.62
N ILE A 138 7.94 -6.44 -16.20
CA ILE A 138 8.62 -6.09 -14.94
C ILE A 138 7.87 -6.66 -13.73
N ARG A 139 6.53 -6.77 -13.79
CA ARG A 139 5.64 -7.33 -12.76
C ARG A 139 6.09 -8.69 -12.21
N HIS A 140 6.34 -9.67 -13.08
CA HIS A 140 6.73 -11.02 -12.69
C HIS A 140 8.18 -11.05 -12.20
N GLY A 141 9.04 -10.17 -12.75
CA GLY A 141 10.42 -9.99 -12.29
C GLY A 141 10.50 -9.51 -10.85
N LEU A 142 9.70 -8.52 -10.47
CA LEU A 142 9.70 -7.94 -9.12
C LEU A 142 9.39 -8.99 -8.05
N TRP A 143 8.23 -9.64 -8.12
CA TRP A 143 7.81 -10.59 -7.08
C TRP A 143 8.69 -11.85 -7.03
N ALA A 144 9.23 -12.30 -8.18
CA ALA A 144 10.20 -13.40 -8.23
C ALA A 144 11.57 -13.01 -7.64
N ALA A 145 11.96 -11.74 -7.72
CA ALA A 145 13.17 -11.20 -7.13
C ALA A 145 13.06 -10.98 -5.60
N LEU A 146 11.86 -11.01 -5.02
CA LEU A 146 11.61 -10.79 -3.58
C LEU A 146 11.13 -12.06 -2.83
N PRO A 147 11.86 -13.18 -2.91
CA PRO A 147 11.44 -14.50 -2.39
C PRO A 147 11.33 -14.59 -0.86
N ALA A 148 11.88 -13.61 -0.14
CA ALA A 148 11.91 -13.57 1.32
C ALA A 148 10.91 -12.57 1.92
N LEU A 149 10.22 -11.77 1.09
CA LEU A 149 9.34 -10.69 1.50
C LEU A 149 8.17 -11.22 2.33
N ARG A 150 7.97 -10.65 3.52
CA ARG A 150 6.91 -11.01 4.48
C ARG A 150 5.94 -9.86 4.69
N GLU A 151 6.48 -8.65 4.78
CA GLU A 151 5.75 -7.42 5.05
C GLU A 151 5.85 -6.49 3.83
N LEU A 152 4.71 -6.13 3.24
CA LEU A 152 4.61 -5.10 2.20
C LEU A 152 3.68 -3.98 2.67
N THR A 153 4.15 -2.74 2.61
CA THR A 153 3.29 -1.56 2.56
C THR A 153 3.38 -0.96 1.16
N ALA A 154 2.26 -0.92 0.46
CA ALA A 154 2.09 -0.21 -0.80
C ALA A 154 1.26 1.06 -0.54
N GLU A 155 1.72 2.22 -1.03
CA GLU A 155 1.11 3.52 -0.74
C GLU A 155 1.03 4.45 -1.96
N GLY A 156 -0.14 5.04 -2.18
CA GLY A 156 -0.41 6.00 -3.26
C GLY A 156 -0.67 5.33 -4.61
N GLY A 157 -0.81 6.16 -5.65
CA GLY A 157 -1.08 5.80 -7.05
C GLY A 157 0.04 5.03 -7.74
N LEU A 158 0.41 3.88 -7.20
CA LEU A 158 1.48 3.02 -7.71
C LEU A 158 1.04 2.17 -8.90
N LEU A 159 -0.27 1.96 -9.03
CA LEU A 159 -0.88 1.29 -10.19
C LEU A 159 -0.29 -0.11 -10.40
N PHE A 160 -0.19 -0.90 -9.33
CA PHE A 160 0.13 -2.33 -9.49
C PHE A 160 -1.05 -3.05 -10.14
N ASP A 161 -0.80 -3.79 -11.22
CA ASP A 161 -1.77 -4.76 -11.77
C ASP A 161 -1.97 -5.97 -10.83
N GLU A 162 -0.90 -6.38 -10.13
CA GLU A 162 -0.89 -7.56 -9.26
C GLU A 162 0.12 -7.39 -8.09
N ILE A 163 -0.28 -7.78 -6.88
CA ILE A 163 0.61 -7.85 -5.71
C ILE A 163 0.86 -9.32 -5.39
N GLY A 164 2.13 -9.73 -5.30
CA GLY A 164 2.50 -11.13 -5.24
C GLY A 164 3.68 -11.45 -4.34
N GLY A 165 4.00 -12.75 -4.28
CA GLY A 165 5.11 -13.29 -3.50
C GLY A 165 4.66 -14.50 -2.69
N ALA A 166 5.27 -15.67 -2.93
CA ALA A 166 4.96 -16.91 -2.20
C ALA A 166 5.28 -16.85 -0.69
N ALA A 167 5.93 -15.77 -0.25
CA ALA A 167 6.40 -15.53 1.09
C ALA A 167 5.58 -14.50 1.87
N LEU A 168 4.80 -13.66 1.18
CA LEU A 168 4.14 -12.47 1.73
C LEU A 168 3.01 -12.88 2.69
N THR A 169 3.08 -12.41 3.93
CA THR A 169 2.11 -12.72 5.00
C THR A 169 1.33 -11.50 5.46
N ASP A 170 1.92 -10.31 5.34
CA ASP A 170 1.42 -9.07 5.91
C ASP A 170 1.39 -8.00 4.83
N LEU A 171 0.20 -7.55 4.46
CA LEU A 171 -0.02 -6.56 3.41
C LEU A 171 -0.75 -5.34 3.98
N ARG A 172 -0.20 -4.15 3.73
CA ARG A 172 -0.87 -2.87 3.97
C ARG A 172 -1.03 -2.11 2.67
N LEU A 173 -2.25 -1.73 2.36
CA LEU A 173 -2.61 -0.88 1.23
C LEU A 173 -2.98 0.51 1.79
N ARG A 174 -2.45 1.57 1.17
CA ARG A 174 -2.70 2.95 1.56
C ARG A 174 -3.05 3.80 0.35
N GLY A 175 -4.21 4.43 0.36
CA GLY A 175 -4.73 5.11 -0.82
C GLY A 175 -4.94 4.18 -2.02
N ALA A 176 -4.98 4.77 -3.21
CA ALA A 176 -5.35 4.11 -4.45
C ALA A 176 -4.20 3.31 -5.10
N VAL A 177 -3.92 2.11 -4.58
CA VAL A 177 -2.73 1.30 -4.95
C VAL A 177 -2.82 0.61 -6.32
N LEU A 178 -4.02 0.28 -6.81
CA LEU A 178 -4.22 -0.60 -7.98
C LEU A 178 -4.64 0.18 -9.24
N ALA A 179 -4.19 -0.29 -10.40
CA ALA A 179 -4.31 0.43 -11.67
C ALA A 179 -5.76 0.54 -12.20
N ASP A 180 -6.60 -0.42 -11.85
CA ASP A 180 -7.99 -0.56 -12.27
C ASP A 180 -9.00 0.15 -11.35
N GLY A 181 -8.53 0.74 -10.25
CA GLY A 181 -9.37 1.34 -9.21
C GLY A 181 -9.92 0.34 -8.18
N ALA A 182 -9.50 -0.92 -8.23
CA ALA A 182 -9.85 -1.89 -7.19
C ALA A 182 -9.24 -1.51 -5.83
N VAL A 183 -9.90 -1.93 -4.75
CA VAL A 183 -9.39 -1.75 -3.37
C VAL A 183 -8.50 -2.92 -2.97
N PHE A 184 -8.70 -4.09 -3.56
CA PHE A 184 -8.03 -5.33 -3.19
C PHE A 184 -7.36 -6.00 -4.40
N PRO A 185 -6.11 -6.49 -4.29
CA PRO A 185 -5.54 -7.30 -5.35
C PRO A 185 -6.37 -8.58 -5.50
N HIS A 186 -6.57 -9.04 -6.74
CA HIS A 186 -7.48 -10.16 -7.04
C HIS A 186 -7.11 -11.46 -6.30
N GLU A 187 -5.82 -11.69 -6.05
CA GLU A 187 -5.32 -12.77 -5.20
C GLU A 187 -4.07 -12.36 -4.43
N ALA A 188 -3.93 -12.88 -3.20
CA ALA A 188 -2.72 -12.75 -2.39
C ALA A 188 -2.62 -13.99 -1.47
N PRO A 189 -2.35 -15.19 -2.02
CA PRO A 189 -2.68 -16.45 -1.35
C PRO A 189 -1.87 -16.77 -0.09
N GLY A 190 -0.73 -16.10 0.13
CA GLY A 190 0.05 -16.20 1.36
C GLY A 190 -0.37 -15.23 2.47
N VAL A 191 -1.14 -14.19 2.16
CA VAL A 191 -1.43 -13.10 3.09
C VAL A 191 -2.36 -13.57 4.21
N VAL A 192 -1.89 -13.43 5.44
CA VAL A 192 -2.59 -13.75 6.69
C VAL A 192 -3.20 -12.49 7.31
N SER A 193 -2.56 -11.33 7.11
CA SER A 193 -2.96 -10.04 7.65
C SER A 193 -3.07 -8.98 6.54
N LEU A 194 -4.24 -8.38 6.38
CA LEU A 194 -4.51 -7.29 5.46
C LEU A 194 -4.97 -6.05 6.21
N VAL A 195 -4.31 -4.92 5.97
CA VAL A 195 -4.70 -3.59 6.46
C VAL A 195 -5.01 -2.68 5.28
N VAL A 196 -6.18 -2.05 5.26
CA VAL A 196 -6.57 -1.06 4.25
C VAL A 196 -6.77 0.31 4.91
N ASP A 197 -6.11 1.30 4.34
CA ASP A 197 -5.98 2.67 4.83
C ASP A 197 -6.28 3.60 3.64
N SER A 198 -7.54 3.60 3.19
CA SER A 198 -8.01 4.34 2.00
C SER A 198 -9.40 4.90 2.25
N GLY A 199 -9.50 6.23 2.39
CA GLY A 199 -10.78 6.93 2.46
C GLY A 199 -11.49 7.01 1.11
N THR A 200 -10.76 6.85 -0.01
CA THR A 200 -11.31 6.98 -1.36
C THR A 200 -10.73 5.97 -2.35
N ASP A 201 -11.38 5.85 -3.50
CA ASP A 201 -10.89 5.23 -4.72
C ASP A 201 -9.90 6.14 -5.49
N VAL A 202 -9.52 5.73 -6.71
CA VAL A 202 -8.63 6.50 -7.62
C VAL A 202 -9.20 7.85 -8.06
N PHE A 203 -10.49 8.12 -7.84
CA PHE A 203 -11.20 9.33 -8.27
C PHE A 203 -11.59 10.26 -7.10
N GLY A 204 -11.28 9.88 -5.86
CA GLY A 204 -11.66 10.67 -4.69
C GLY A 204 -13.06 10.44 -4.16
N VAL A 205 -13.70 9.34 -4.55
CA VAL A 205 -15.01 8.92 -4.06
C VAL A 205 -14.81 7.82 -3.01
N ALA A 206 -15.65 7.76 -1.97
CA ALA A 206 -15.62 6.66 -1.02
C ALA A 206 -15.75 5.31 -1.74
N CYS A 207 -15.03 4.29 -1.26
CA CYS A 207 -14.86 3.04 -2.01
C CYS A 207 -16.20 2.31 -2.21
N PRO A 208 -16.56 1.80 -3.40
CA PRO A 208 -17.78 1.02 -3.56
C PRO A 208 -17.80 -0.19 -2.62
N VAL A 209 -18.86 -0.34 -1.81
CA VAL A 209 -19.01 -1.48 -0.88
C VAL A 209 -18.93 -2.84 -1.59
N ASP A 210 -19.33 -2.89 -2.87
CA ASP A 210 -19.27 -4.08 -3.71
C ASP A 210 -17.84 -4.63 -3.88
N HIS A 211 -16.79 -3.81 -3.74
CA HIS A 211 -15.39 -4.26 -3.79
C HIS A 211 -15.07 -5.24 -2.65
N LEU A 212 -15.82 -5.26 -1.54
CA LEU A 212 -15.68 -6.26 -0.47
C LEU A 212 -16.00 -7.70 -0.93
N ALA A 213 -16.68 -7.87 -2.08
CA ALA A 213 -16.91 -9.17 -2.69
C ALA A 213 -15.65 -9.75 -3.40
N GLU A 214 -14.65 -8.91 -3.69
CA GLU A 214 -13.35 -9.31 -4.26
C GLU A 214 -12.54 -10.16 -3.27
N LEU A 215 -12.75 -9.95 -1.97
CA LEU A 215 -12.20 -10.78 -0.91
C LEU A 215 -12.86 -12.18 -0.91
N GLY A 216 -12.39 -13.03 -1.81
CA GLY A 216 -12.82 -14.43 -1.92
C GLY A 216 -11.83 -15.40 -1.26
N PRO A 217 -12.29 -16.44 -0.52
CA PRO A 217 -11.45 -17.51 0.04
C PRO A 217 -10.52 -18.22 -0.96
N ARG A 218 -10.79 -18.11 -2.27
CA ARG A 218 -9.93 -18.66 -3.33
C ARG A 218 -8.69 -17.80 -3.59
N GLY A 219 -8.83 -16.47 -3.62
CA GLY A 219 -7.71 -15.54 -3.77
C GLY A 219 -6.98 -15.27 -2.45
N TRP A 220 -7.70 -15.43 -1.33
CA TRP A 220 -7.24 -15.10 0.03
C TRP A 220 -7.36 -16.27 1.04
N PRO A 221 -6.95 -17.52 0.71
CA PRO A 221 -7.13 -18.70 1.57
C PRO A 221 -6.44 -18.61 2.94
N ALA A 222 -5.33 -17.87 3.03
CA ALA A 222 -4.56 -17.67 4.25
C ALA A 222 -5.09 -16.55 5.16
N LEU A 223 -5.98 -15.66 4.67
CA LEU A 223 -6.35 -14.43 5.37
C LEU A 223 -7.13 -14.72 6.66
N ARG A 224 -6.61 -14.24 7.80
CA ARG A 224 -7.21 -14.37 9.14
C ARG A 224 -7.45 -13.03 9.82
N HIS A 225 -6.72 -11.99 9.45
CA HIS A 225 -6.83 -10.66 10.05
C HIS A 225 -7.14 -9.64 8.97
N LEU A 226 -8.26 -8.94 9.11
CA LEU A 226 -8.68 -7.85 8.22
C LEU A 226 -8.88 -6.58 9.04
N ASP A 227 -8.15 -5.53 8.69
CA ASP A 227 -8.27 -4.21 9.32
C ASP A 227 -8.73 -3.18 8.29
N LEU A 228 -9.97 -2.71 8.48
CA LEU A 228 -10.65 -1.66 7.73
C LEU A 228 -10.87 -0.42 8.62
N SER A 229 -10.06 -0.23 9.67
CA SER A 229 -10.19 0.89 10.63
C SER A 229 -10.05 2.29 10.01
N ARG A 230 -9.52 2.34 8.78
CA ARG A 230 -9.27 3.56 8.00
C ARG A 230 -9.67 3.39 6.53
N ALA A 231 -10.56 2.44 6.25
CA ALA A 231 -11.17 2.29 4.94
C ALA A 231 -12.60 2.85 5.01
N GLU A 232 -12.96 3.71 4.06
CA GLU A 232 -14.31 4.27 3.95
C GLU A 232 -15.02 3.69 2.72
N PHE A 233 -16.27 3.25 2.90
CA PHE A 233 -17.05 2.58 1.86
C PHE A 233 -18.44 3.22 1.67
N ASP A 234 -18.83 3.43 0.42
CA ASP A 234 -20.13 3.94 -0.02
C ASP A 234 -21.12 2.78 -0.24
N PRO A 235 -22.41 2.87 0.18
CA PRO A 235 -23.10 4.08 0.64
C PRO A 235 -23.07 4.36 2.15
N SER A 236 -22.68 3.40 3.00
CA SER A 236 -22.68 3.60 4.46
C SER A 236 -21.98 2.49 5.26
N ASP A 237 -21.74 2.76 6.55
CA ASP A 237 -21.25 1.77 7.51
C ASP A 237 -22.22 0.58 7.67
N LEU A 238 -23.55 0.80 7.64
CA LEU A 238 -24.52 -0.30 7.72
C LEU A 238 -24.50 -1.17 6.45
N ALA A 239 -24.36 -0.56 5.27
CA ALA A 239 -24.19 -1.29 4.02
C ALA A 239 -22.89 -2.12 4.03
N THR A 240 -21.80 -1.53 4.54
CA THR A 240 -20.49 -2.18 4.75
C THR A 240 -20.61 -3.41 5.65
N VAL A 241 -21.27 -3.28 6.80
CA VAL A 241 -21.46 -4.42 7.73
C VAL A 241 -22.35 -5.50 7.13
N ARG A 242 -23.37 -5.16 6.33
CA ARG A 242 -24.20 -6.14 5.60
C ARG A 242 -23.38 -6.89 4.55
N ALA A 243 -22.62 -6.19 3.71
CA ALA A 243 -21.77 -6.79 2.70
C ALA A 243 -20.71 -7.72 3.32
N LEU A 244 -20.13 -7.34 4.46
CA LEU A 244 -19.23 -8.21 5.22
C LEU A 244 -19.94 -9.45 5.77
N ALA A 245 -21.14 -9.31 6.34
CA ALA A 245 -21.91 -10.45 6.85
C ALA A 245 -22.30 -11.45 5.76
N GLU A 246 -22.50 -10.99 4.52
CA GLU A 246 -22.76 -11.81 3.34
C GLU A 246 -21.46 -12.33 2.66
N SER A 247 -20.30 -11.75 2.98
CA SER A 247 -19.02 -12.08 2.35
C SER A 247 -18.51 -13.46 2.74
N ARG A 248 -17.98 -14.17 1.74
CA ARG A 248 -17.42 -15.52 1.92
C ARG A 248 -16.10 -15.53 2.69
N ILE A 249 -15.44 -14.37 2.88
CA ILE A 249 -14.19 -14.28 3.65
C ILE A 249 -14.42 -14.29 5.16
N VAL A 250 -15.52 -13.70 5.65
CA VAL A 250 -15.76 -13.54 7.08
C VAL A 250 -15.74 -14.87 7.86
N PRO A 251 -16.31 -15.99 7.35
CA PRO A 251 -16.23 -17.30 8.01
C PRO A 251 -14.81 -17.87 8.26
N GLN A 252 -13.76 -17.36 7.60
CA GLN A 252 -12.37 -17.77 7.85
C GLN A 252 -11.55 -16.73 8.62
N LEU A 253 -12.08 -15.52 8.85
CA LEU A 253 -11.39 -14.50 9.65
C LEU A 253 -11.39 -14.87 11.14
N ALA A 254 -10.28 -14.57 11.80
CA ALA A 254 -10.13 -14.63 13.25
C ALA A 254 -10.33 -13.24 13.90
N THR A 255 -9.97 -12.16 13.18
CA THR A 255 -10.18 -10.78 13.62
C THR A 255 -10.66 -9.89 12.48
N LEU A 256 -11.57 -8.97 12.79
CA LEU A 256 -12.05 -7.91 11.90
C LEU A 256 -12.04 -6.59 12.68
N THR A 257 -11.36 -5.57 12.14
CA THR A 257 -11.42 -4.20 12.67
C THR A 257 -12.17 -3.31 11.68
N LEU A 258 -13.14 -2.54 12.15
CA LEU A 258 -13.87 -1.53 11.41
C LEU A 258 -13.51 -0.12 11.90
N GLY A 259 -13.70 0.89 11.06
CA GLY A 259 -13.47 2.29 11.39
C GLY A 259 -14.53 2.83 12.35
N ALA A 260 -15.51 3.56 11.81
CA ALA A 260 -16.70 3.96 12.55
C ALA A 260 -17.82 2.90 12.40
N LEU A 261 -18.90 3.09 13.17
CA LEU A 261 -20.18 2.44 12.91
C LEU A 261 -21.31 3.45 13.17
N ARG A 262 -21.61 4.22 12.14
CA ARG A 262 -22.64 5.24 12.09
C ARG A 262 -23.83 4.71 11.29
N VAL A 263 -24.98 4.56 11.95
CA VAL A 263 -26.25 4.23 11.30
C VAL A 263 -27.16 5.43 11.39
N ASN A 264 -27.57 5.97 10.24
CA ASN A 264 -28.46 7.12 10.15
C ASN A 264 -29.93 6.67 10.12
N ASP A 265 -30.84 7.52 10.60
CA ASP A 265 -32.28 7.23 10.71
C ASP A 265 -32.96 6.78 9.41
N HIS A 266 -32.38 7.10 8.24
CA HIS A 266 -32.91 6.72 6.94
C HIS A 266 -32.43 5.34 6.43
N GLU A 267 -31.51 4.69 7.14
CA GLU A 267 -30.94 3.38 6.76
C GLU A 267 -31.64 2.19 7.44
N ALA A 268 -32.21 2.41 8.62
CA ALA A 268 -33.00 1.44 9.36
C ALA A 268 -33.90 2.11 10.41
N ASP A 269 -35.20 1.77 10.41
CA ASP A 269 -36.16 2.18 11.46
C ASP A 269 -35.80 1.63 12.86
N ASP A 270 -35.07 0.50 12.90
CA ASP A 270 -34.49 -0.10 14.11
C ASP A 270 -33.02 -0.48 13.84
N PRO A 271 -32.07 0.46 14.09
CA PRO A 271 -30.65 0.20 13.90
C PRO A 271 -30.12 -0.95 14.77
N ILE A 272 -30.58 -1.10 16.01
CA ILE A 272 -30.10 -2.15 16.91
C ILE A 272 -30.63 -3.52 16.49
N GLY A 273 -31.91 -3.62 16.10
CA GLY A 273 -32.47 -4.83 15.51
C GLY A 273 -31.75 -5.25 14.23
N ALA A 274 -31.44 -4.29 13.35
CA ALA A 274 -30.68 -4.54 12.12
C ALA A 274 -29.26 -5.08 12.41
N LEU A 275 -28.51 -4.46 13.34
CA LEU A 275 -27.18 -4.93 13.71
C LEU A 275 -27.22 -6.28 14.44
N THR A 276 -28.19 -6.49 15.34
CA THR A 276 -28.37 -7.76 16.07
C THR A 276 -28.67 -8.93 15.11
N ALA A 277 -29.39 -8.68 14.01
CA ALA A 277 -29.65 -9.68 12.98
C ALA A 277 -28.39 -10.11 12.20
N LEU A 278 -27.37 -9.25 12.13
CA LEU A 278 -26.10 -9.52 11.44
C LEU A 278 -25.05 -10.18 12.36
N ALA A 279 -25.17 -10.01 13.68
CA ALA A 279 -24.26 -10.57 14.68
C ALA A 279 -23.89 -12.06 14.52
N PRO A 280 -24.80 -12.98 14.11
CA PRO A 280 -24.45 -14.38 13.90
C PRO A 280 -23.36 -14.63 12.85
N ALA A 281 -23.18 -13.72 11.89
CA ALA A 281 -22.11 -13.81 10.88
C ALA A 281 -20.71 -13.53 11.45
N PHE A 282 -20.62 -12.83 12.59
CA PHE A 282 -19.36 -12.41 13.22
C PHE A 282 -19.05 -13.16 14.53
N ALA A 283 -19.96 -14.03 15.00
CA ALA A 283 -19.91 -14.65 16.32
C ALA A 283 -18.68 -15.57 16.58
N HIS A 284 -17.95 -15.98 15.53
CA HIS A 284 -16.72 -16.78 15.63
C HIS A 284 -15.43 -15.96 15.68
N LEU A 285 -15.48 -14.65 15.38
CA LEU A 285 -14.30 -13.80 15.25
C LEU A 285 -14.25 -12.69 16.32
N THR A 286 -13.07 -12.08 16.49
CA THR A 286 -12.92 -10.86 17.30
C THR A 286 -13.24 -9.64 16.44
N LEU A 287 -14.42 -9.06 16.63
CA LEU A 287 -14.82 -7.80 15.99
C LEU A 287 -14.42 -6.60 16.86
N THR A 288 -13.76 -5.61 16.26
CA THR A 288 -13.43 -4.32 16.89
C THR A 288 -13.98 -3.17 16.04
N VAL A 289 -14.56 -2.16 16.66
CA VAL A 289 -14.84 -0.86 16.04
C VAL A 289 -13.86 0.13 16.66
N ALA A 290 -13.01 0.78 15.85
CA ALA A 290 -11.90 1.59 16.33
C ALA A 290 -12.29 3.05 16.61
N GLY A 291 -13.30 3.55 15.89
CA GLY A 291 -13.80 4.91 15.95
C GLY A 291 -15.17 5.04 16.62
N GLU A 292 -15.95 6.01 16.16
CA GLU A 292 -17.21 6.41 16.78
C GLU A 292 -18.37 5.47 16.46
N THR A 293 -19.28 5.30 17.42
CA THR A 293 -20.61 4.70 17.22
C THR A 293 -21.68 5.73 17.56
N ASN A 294 -22.58 6.05 16.63
CA ASN A 294 -23.67 7.02 16.89
C ASN A 294 -24.93 6.38 17.52
N VAL A 295 -25.04 5.05 17.50
CA VAL A 295 -26.12 4.29 18.14
C VAL A 295 -25.58 3.58 19.38
N ASP A 296 -26.16 3.90 20.54
CA ASP A 296 -25.81 3.30 21.83
C ASP A 296 -25.92 1.77 21.79
N GLY A 297 -24.79 1.08 22.01
CA GLY A 297 -24.73 -0.38 22.02
C GLY A 297 -24.50 -1.04 20.65
N ALA A 298 -24.31 -0.28 19.55
CA ALA A 298 -24.09 -0.84 18.21
C ALA A 298 -22.96 -1.89 18.13
N ALA A 299 -21.79 -1.60 18.72
CA ALA A 299 -20.67 -2.54 18.76
C ALA A 299 -20.96 -3.80 19.60
N ARG A 300 -21.79 -3.69 20.65
CA ARG A 300 -22.26 -4.83 21.44
C ARG A 300 -23.26 -5.68 20.64
N ALA A 301 -24.19 -5.03 19.93
CA ALA A 301 -25.17 -5.68 19.07
C ALA A 301 -24.50 -6.54 17.99
N LEU A 302 -23.45 -6.04 17.32
CA LEU A 302 -22.70 -6.83 16.32
C LEU A 302 -21.78 -7.91 16.90
N SER A 303 -21.08 -7.64 18.00
CA SER A 303 -20.14 -8.61 18.57
C SER A 303 -20.84 -9.77 19.29
N GLY A 304 -22.11 -9.62 19.68
CA GLY A 304 -22.88 -10.64 20.37
C GLY A 304 -22.39 -10.95 21.80
N VAL A 305 -21.49 -10.12 22.35
CA VAL A 305 -20.91 -10.30 23.69
C VAL A 305 -21.40 -9.21 24.64
N ASP A 306 -22.26 -9.59 25.58
CA ASP A 306 -22.47 -8.82 26.81
C ASP A 306 -21.18 -8.85 27.66
N ARG A 307 -20.34 -7.82 27.50
CA ARG A 307 -19.31 -7.42 28.47
C ARG A 307 -19.88 -6.39 29.45
#